data_AF-M1D6S2-F1
#
_entry.id   AF-M1D6S2-F1
#
_cell.length_a   1.000
_cell.length_b   1.000
_cell.length_c   1.000
_cell.angle_alpha   90.00
_cell.angle_beta   90.00
_cell.angle_gamma   90.00
#
_symmetry.space_group_name_H-M   'P 1'
#
loop_
_entity.id
_entity.type
_entity.pdbx_description
1 polymer ?
#
loop_
_entity_poly.entity_id
_entity_poly.type
_entity_poly.pdbx_seq_one_letter_code
_entity_poly.pdbx_strand_id
1 'polypeptide(L)' 'MEIYLQVVTSIPGVDSHGANVLNQTIGSIEAIAKSSKEYLQETTDLSPTTAETITRFFRDPKFYLAPKIG' A
#
# COMPACT_ATOMS: atom_id res chain seq x y z
N MET A 1 -11.39 12.38 3.54
CA MET A 1 -10.31 11.60 4.18
C MET A 1 -10.75 10.18 4.50
N GLU A 2 -11.96 9.96 5.02
CA GLU A 2 -12.46 8.62 5.37
C GLU A 2 -12.34 7.60 4.23
N ILE A 3 -12.77 7.94 3.01
CA ILE A 3 -12.71 7.00 1.87
C ILE A 3 -11.27 6.59 1.54
N TYR A 4 -10.32 7.54 1.55
CA TYR A 4 -8.91 7.24 1.30
C TYR A 4 -8.38 6.27 2.36
N LEU A 5 -8.60 6.59 3.64
CA LEU A 5 -8.16 5.75 4.74
C LEU A 5 -8.78 4.36 4.64
N GLN A 6 -10.09 4.26 4.42
CA GLN A 6 -10.79 2.97 4.27
C GLN A 6 -10.22 2.12 3.13
N VAL A 7 -9.95 2.73 1.97
CA VAL A 7 -9.38 2.01 0.83
C VAL A 7 -7.95 1.55 1.13
N VAL A 8 -7.11 2.42 1.67
CA VAL A 8 -5.71 2.11 1.93
C VAL A 8 -5.54 1.10 3.08
N THR A 9 -6.36 1.17 4.13
CA THR A 9 -6.37 0.16 5.21
C THR A 9 -6.99 -1.17 4.80
N SER A 10 -7.67 -1.23 3.65
CA SER A 10 -8.14 -2.51 3.08
C SER A 10 -7.02 -3.29 2.41
N ILE A 11 -5.86 -2.66 2.16
CA ILE A 11 -4.66 -3.33 1.68
C ILE A 11 -4.09 -4.17 2.84
N PRO A 12 -3.85 -5.48 2.65
CA PRO A 12 -3.30 -6.34 3.70
C PRO A 12 -2.00 -5.77 4.27
N GLY A 13 -1.81 -5.77 5.58
CA GLY A 13 -0.56 -5.28 6.20
C GLY A 13 -0.38 -3.76 6.20
N VAL A 14 -1.40 -2.99 5.81
CA VAL A 14 -1.45 -1.53 5.98
C VAL A 14 -2.44 -1.18 7.08
N ASP A 15 -1.95 -0.70 8.21
CA ASP A 15 -2.77 -0.19 9.30
C ASP A 15 -3.09 1.31 9.14
N SER A 16 -3.93 1.85 10.03
CA SER A 16 -4.37 3.25 10.00
C SER A 16 -3.23 4.25 10.09
N HIS A 17 -2.12 3.92 10.78
CA HIS A 17 -0.96 4.79 10.84
C HIS A 17 -0.27 4.83 9.48
N GLY A 18 0.00 3.66 8.88
CA GLY A 18 0.56 3.57 7.54
C GLY A 18 -0.29 4.27 6.47
N ALA A 19 -1.62 4.10 6.53
CA ALA A 19 -2.55 4.79 5.64
C ALA A 19 -2.50 6.32 5.80
N ASN A 20 -2.39 6.81 7.04
CA ASN A 20 -2.28 8.24 7.29
C ASN A 20 -0.95 8.82 6.79
N VAL A 21 0.16 8.11 6.98
CA VAL A 21 1.47 8.51 6.44
C VAL A 21 1.42 8.62 4.91
N LEU A 22 0.82 7.64 4.22
CA LEU A 22 0.65 7.68 2.76
C LEU A 22 -0.24 8.85 2.31
N ASN A 23 -1.30 9.16 3.06
CA ASN A 23 -2.15 10.29 2.76
C ASN A 23 -1.41 11.63 2.90
N GLN A 24 -0.57 11.76 3.93
CA GLN A 24 0.17 13.00 4.21
C GLN A 24 1.34 13.23 3.25
N THR A 25 1.97 12.16 2.77
CA THR A 25 3.16 12.21 1.91
C THR A 25 2.79 12.23 0.42
N ILE A 26 1.91 11.32 0.00
CA ILE A 26 1.57 11.10 -1.42
C ILE A 26 0.15 11.54 -1.73
N GLY A 27 -0.81 11.28 -0.83
CA GLY A 27 -2.18 11.82 -0.92
C GLY A 27 -3.03 11.31 -2.08
N SER A 28 -2.55 10.33 -2.85
CA SER A 28 -3.26 9.78 -4.01
C SER A 28 -3.08 8.27 -4.12
N ILE A 29 -4.21 7.55 -4.23
CA ILE A 29 -4.24 6.09 -4.42
C ILE A 29 -3.60 5.71 -5.76
N GLU A 30 -3.81 6.52 -6.79
CA GLU A 30 -3.19 6.26 -8.09
C GLU A 30 -1.68 6.41 -8.03
N ALA A 31 -1.19 7.43 -7.31
CA ALA A 31 0.24 7.65 -7.17
C ALA A 31 0.92 6.50 -6.41
N ILE A 32 0.36 6.06 -5.27
CA ILE A 32 0.92 4.91 -4.52
C ILE A 32 0.92 3.62 -5.34
N ALA A 33 -0.09 3.42 -6.21
CA ALA A 33 -0.18 2.23 -7.06
C ALA A 33 0.92 2.21 -8.14
N LYS A 34 1.35 3.40 -8.60
CA LYS A 34 2.41 3.56 -9.59
C LYS A 34 3.80 3.66 -8.95
N SER A 35 3.91 4.00 -7.67
CA SER A 35 5.18 4.09 -6.96
C SER A 35 5.92 2.76 -6.86
N SER A 36 7.25 2.83 -6.84
CA SER A 36 8.13 1.69 -6.56
C SER A 36 8.32 1.51 -5.06
N LYS A 37 8.76 0.31 -4.64
CA LYS A 37 9.05 -0.01 -3.25
C LYS A 37 10.11 0.93 -2.65
N GLU A 38 11.17 1.24 -3.39
CA GLU A 38 12.21 2.18 -2.93
C GLU A 38 11.61 3.57 -2.67
N TYR A 39 10.87 4.11 -3.65
CA TYR A 39 10.23 5.42 -3.52
C TYR A 39 9.30 5.49 -2.31
N LEU A 40 8.47 4.45 -2.09
CA LEU A 40 7.60 4.39 -0.92
C LEU A 40 8.41 4.43 0.38
N GLN A 41 9.51 3.69 0.50
CA GLN A 41 10.34 3.72 1.71
C GLN A 41 11.14 5.02 1.90
N GLU A 42 11.53 5.68 0.81
CA GLU A 42 12.29 6.93 0.88
C GLU A 42 11.40 8.14 1.19
N THR A 43 10.16 8.13 0.70
CA THR A 43 9.21 9.23 0.87
C THR A 43 8.28 9.04 2.06
N THR A 44 8.21 7.84 2.61
CA THR A 44 7.33 7.49 3.73
C THR A 44 8.10 6.69 4.76
N ASP A 45 7.76 6.83 6.05
CA ASP A 45 8.36 6.05 7.15
C ASP A 45 7.77 4.62 7.24
N LEU A 46 7.34 4.05 6.11
CA LEU A 46 6.74 2.72 6.09
C LEU A 46 7.81 1.63 6.20
N SER A 47 7.44 0.54 6.86
CA SER A 47 8.30 -0.64 6.93
C SER A 47 8.57 -1.22 5.52
N PRO A 48 9.75 -1.84 5.29
CA PRO A 48 10.07 -2.47 4.01
C PRO A 48 9.04 -3.52 3.59
N THR A 49 8.46 -4.24 4.56
CA THR A 49 7.41 -5.24 4.35
C THR A 49 6.10 -4.61 3.89
N THR A 50 5.70 -3.49 4.50
CA THR A 50 4.48 -2.75 4.13
C THR A 50 4.63 -2.14 2.73
N ALA A 51 5.77 -1.51 2.43
CA ALA A 51 6.04 -0.94 1.10
C ALA A 51 6.04 -2.01 0.00
N GLU A 52 6.62 -3.19 0.27
CA GLU A 52 6.59 -4.33 -0.65
C GLU A 52 5.17 -4.84 -0.86
N THR A 53 4.39 -4.95 0.21
CA THR A 53 3.00 -5.39 0.17
C THR A 53 2.14 -4.47 -0.70
N ILE A 54 2.24 -3.15 -0.50
CA ILE A 54 1.53 -2.16 -1.32
C ILE A 54 1.93 -2.30 -2.80
N THR A 55 3.23 -2.39 -3.07
CA THR A 55 3.74 -2.53 -4.44
C THR A 55 3.21 -3.80 -5.11
N ARG A 56 3.20 -4.93 -4.40
CA ARG A 56 2.67 -6.20 -4.92
C ARG A 56 1.15 -6.18 -5.06
N PHE A 57 0.44 -5.53 -4.14
CA PHE A 57 -1.02 -5.45 -4.18
C PHE A 57 -1.52 -4.83 -5.50
N PHE A 58 -0.89 -3.74 -5.94
CA PHE A 58 -1.28 -3.06 -7.18
C PHE A 58 -0.69 -3.69 -8.45
N ARG A 59 0.46 -4.36 -8.37
CA ARG A 59 1.19 -4.85 -9.55
C ARG A 59 1.11 -6.35 -9.78
N ASP A 60 0.82 -7.14 -8.75
CA ASP A 60 0.69 -8.59 -8.83
C ASP A 60 -0.69 -9.05 -8.34
N PRO A 61 -1.71 -8.99 -9.21
CA PRO A 61 -3.06 -9.42 -8.84
C PRO A 61 -3.12 -10.92 -8.50
N LYS A 62 -2.19 -11.74 -9.01
CA LYS A 62 -2.14 -13.18 -8.70
C LYS A 62 -1.74 -13.44 -7.25
N PHE A 63 -0.89 -12.61 -6.66
CA PHE A 63 -0.43 -12.77 -5.28
C PHE A 63 -1.60 -12.72 -4.27
N TYR A 64 -2.61 -11.90 -4.54
CA TYR A 64 -3.77 -11.74 -3.64
C TYR A 64 -5.05 -12.42 -4.14
N LEU A 65 -5.20 -12.63 -5.46
CA LEU A 65 -6.40 -13.26 -6.04
C LEU A 65 -6.19 -14.74 -6.38
N ALA A 66 -4.98 -15.29 -6.25
CA ALA A 66 -4.79 -16.72 -6.44
C ALA A 66 -5.50 -17.50 -5.34
N PRO A 67 -6.19 -18.60 -5.69
CA PRO A 67 -6.72 -19.50 -4.69
C PRO A 67 -5.54 -20.05 -3.87
N LYS A 68 -5.63 -19.90 -2.54
CA LYS A 68 -4.72 -20.56 -1.59
C LYS A 68 -5.09 -22.04 -1.55
N ILE A 69 -4.84 -22.75 -2.64
CA ILE A 69 -5.01 -24.20 -2.68
C ILE A 69 -3.80 -24.76 -1.92
N GLY A 70 -4.05 -25.11 -0.66
CA GLY A 70 -3.18 -25.95 0.16
C GLY A 70 -3.45 -27.43 -0.08
#